data_AF-A0A519QSD3-F1
#
_entry.id   AF-A0A519QSD3-F1
#
_cell.length_a   1.000
_cell.length_b   1.000
_cell.length_c   1.000
_cell.angle_alpha   90.00
_cell.angle_beta   90.00
_cell.angle_gamma   90.00
#
_symmetry.space_group_name_H-M   'P 1'
#
loop_
_entity.id
_entity.type
_entity.pdbx_description
1 polymer ?
#
loop_
_entity_poly.entity_id
_entity_poly.type
_entity_poly.pdbx_seq_one_letter_code
_entity_poly.pdbx_strand_id
1 'polypeptide(L)'
;MAGGSLSNVNDIDKTVLSAASSMKPFLLAGKSAKQYGLENAGKAYILYNASPNAIDLDLSKNTGKFNVKVLNTRNGKVLKEEKINGGAIVKLNKVAAGDEVLIINKI
;
A
#
# COMPACT_ATOMS: atom_id res chain seq x y z
N MET A 1 -26.53 20.19 -2.97
CA MET A 1 -25.34 19.32 -3.16
C MET A 1 -24.59 19.30 -1.84
N ALA A 2 -24.63 18.18 -1.10
CA ALA A 2 -23.89 18.05 0.14
C ALA A 2 -22.39 17.99 -0.22
N GLY A 3 -21.64 19.02 0.19
CA GLY A 3 -20.19 19.07 0.03
C GLY A 3 -19.57 17.82 0.64
N GLY A 4 -18.84 17.06 -0.17
CA GLY A 4 -18.16 15.85 0.26
C GLY A 4 -17.24 16.18 1.42
N SER A 5 -17.45 15.52 2.56
CA SER A 5 -16.54 15.60 3.69
C SER A 5 -15.16 15.16 3.22
N LEU A 6 -14.20 16.08 3.22
CA LEU A 6 -12.80 15.75 3.01
C LEU A 6 -12.36 14.93 4.23
N SER A 7 -12.02 13.66 4.02
CA SER A 7 -11.42 12.83 5.06
C SER A 7 -10.20 13.57 5.62
N ASN A 8 -10.19 13.82 6.93
CA ASN A 8 -9.10 14.51 7.61
C ASN A 8 -7.91 13.54 7.83
N VAL A 9 -7.26 13.17 6.73
CA VAL A 9 -6.12 12.26 6.74
C VAL A 9 -4.84 13.08 6.92
N ASN A 10 -4.34 13.16 8.16
CA ASN A 10 -3.27 14.09 8.51
C ASN A 10 -1.85 13.56 8.24
N ASP A 11 -1.68 12.24 8.15
CA ASP A 11 -0.37 11.59 8.13
C ASP A 11 0.05 11.05 6.75
N ILE A 12 -0.59 11.50 5.66
CA ILE A 12 -0.13 11.14 4.31
C ILE A 12 0.99 12.07 3.86
N ASP A 13 2.15 11.48 3.59
CA ASP A 13 3.31 12.17 3.05
C ASP A 13 3.02 12.73 1.64
N LYS A 14 3.28 14.03 1.43
CA LYS A 14 3.09 14.72 0.14
C LYS A 14 3.88 14.07 -1.00
N THR A 15 5.03 13.46 -0.69
CA THR A 15 5.83 12.74 -1.68
C THR A 15 5.10 11.53 -2.23
N VAL A 16 4.32 10.84 -1.38
CA VAL A 16 3.50 9.69 -1.77
C VAL A 16 2.36 10.14 -2.69
N LEU A 17 1.70 11.25 -2.38
CA LEU A 17 0.63 11.80 -3.23
C LEU A 17 1.14 12.17 -4.62
N SER A 18 2.30 12.83 -4.68
CA SER A 18 2.94 13.17 -5.96
C SER A 18 3.32 11.90 -6.73
N ALA A 19 3.93 10.92 -6.08
CA ALA A 19 4.30 9.65 -6.70
C ALA A 19 3.09 8.87 -7.23
N ALA A 20 1.98 8.84 -6.47
CA ALA A 20 0.74 8.15 -6.83
C ALA A 20 0.18 8.61 -8.19
N SER A 21 0.33 9.88 -8.53
CA SER A 21 -0.14 10.44 -9.81
C SER A 21 0.52 9.80 -11.06
N SER A 22 1.71 9.21 -10.88
CA SER A 22 2.48 8.56 -11.95
C SER A 22 2.40 7.04 -11.93
N MET A 23 1.73 6.46 -10.93
CA MET A 23 1.64 5.01 -10.75
C MET A 23 0.61 4.39 -11.69
N LYS A 24 0.83 3.13 -12.04
CA LYS A 24 -0.08 2.33 -12.87
C LYS A 24 -0.82 1.32 -12.01
N PRO A 25 -2.11 1.07 -12.26
CA PRO A 25 -2.81 -0.03 -11.62
C PRO A 25 -2.21 -1.36 -12.05
N PHE A 26 -2.09 -2.29 -11.11
CA PHE A 26 -1.66 -3.65 -11.37
C PHE A 26 -2.52 -4.64 -10.58
N LEU A 27 -2.52 -5.89 -11.03
CA LEU A 27 -3.21 -6.97 -10.34
C LEU A 27 -2.28 -7.58 -9.30
N LEU A 28 -2.75 -7.61 -8.06
CA LEU A 28 -2.08 -8.34 -6.98
C LEU A 28 -2.12 -9.85 -7.25
N ALA A 29 -1.08 -10.54 -6.81
CA ALA A 29 -1.03 -11.99 -6.90
C ALA A 29 -2.09 -12.58 -5.96
N GLY A 30 -2.89 -13.52 -6.46
CA GLY A 30 -4.09 -13.99 -5.78
C GLY A 30 -5.25 -13.01 -6.00
N LYS A 31 -6.23 -13.42 -6.81
CA LYS A 31 -7.43 -12.63 -7.15
C LYS A 31 -8.37 -12.52 -5.94
N SER A 32 -7.97 -11.83 -4.87
CA SER A 32 -8.88 -11.56 -3.76
C SER A 32 -9.75 -10.37 -4.13
N ALA A 33 -11.07 -10.55 -4.04
CA ALA A 33 -11.98 -9.41 -4.05
C ALA A 33 -11.53 -8.39 -3.00
N LYS A 34 -11.66 -7.09 -3.31
CA LYS A 34 -11.37 -5.96 -2.42
C LYS A 34 -9.88 -5.70 -2.10
N GLN A 35 -8.97 -6.16 -2.96
CA GLN A 35 -7.57 -5.78 -2.93
C GLN A 35 -7.19 -5.07 -4.23
N TYR A 36 -6.49 -3.96 -4.14
CA TYR A 36 -6.09 -3.15 -5.29
C TYR A 36 -4.65 -2.67 -5.13
N GLY A 37 -3.94 -2.56 -6.25
CA GLY A 37 -2.55 -2.13 -6.26
C GLY A 37 -2.31 -1.04 -7.30
N LEU A 38 -1.54 -0.03 -6.90
CA LEU A 38 -0.86 0.91 -7.79
C LEU A 38 0.64 0.69 -7.65
N GLU A 39 1.36 0.73 -8.76
CA GLU A 39 2.81 0.56 -8.78
C GLU A 39 3.53 1.61 -9.62
N ASN A 40 4.72 1.96 -9.15
CA ASN A 40 5.84 2.38 -9.95
C ASN A 40 6.91 1.31 -9.75
N ALA A 41 6.89 0.30 -10.63
CA ALA A 41 7.61 -0.96 -10.44
C ALA A 41 9.08 -0.74 -10.04
N GLY A 42 9.48 -1.37 -8.94
CA GLY A 42 10.82 -1.30 -8.37
C GLY A 42 11.15 -0.01 -7.61
N LYS A 43 10.21 0.94 -7.49
CA LYS A 43 10.41 2.20 -6.78
C LYS A 43 9.41 2.40 -5.65
N ALA A 44 8.12 2.29 -5.94
CA ALA A 44 7.07 2.54 -4.97
C ALA A 44 5.77 1.80 -5.32
N TYR A 45 4.99 1.46 -4.29
CA TYR A 45 3.72 0.76 -4.42
C TYR A 45 2.71 1.32 -3.41
N ILE A 46 1.44 1.38 -3.81
CA ILE A 46 0.31 1.68 -2.92
C ILE A 46 -0.68 0.54 -3.03
N LEU A 47 -0.92 -0.14 -1.93
CA LEU A 47 -1.80 -1.30 -1.88
C LEU A 47 -2.97 -0.99 -0.96
N TYR A 48 -4.18 -1.28 -1.40
CA TYR A 48 -5.39 -1.21 -0.59
C TYR A 48 -5.87 -2.61 -0.26
N ASN A 49 -6.19 -2.85 1.01
CA ASN A 49 -6.71 -4.13 1.49
C ASN A 49 -7.97 -3.94 2.34
N ALA A 50 -9.14 -4.25 1.76
CA ALA A 50 -10.40 -4.39 2.48
C ALA A 50 -10.89 -5.85 2.58
N SER A 51 -9.95 -6.79 2.43
CA SER A 51 -10.13 -8.21 2.67
C SER A 51 -9.48 -8.60 4.00
N PRO A 52 -9.93 -9.68 4.69
CA PRO A 52 -9.20 -10.25 5.82
C PRO A 52 -7.90 -10.95 5.41
N ASN A 53 -7.69 -11.19 4.11
CA ASN A 53 -6.55 -11.94 3.60
C ASN A 53 -5.29 -11.07 3.53
N ALA A 54 -4.13 -11.73 3.61
CA ALA A 54 -2.84 -11.11 3.30
C ALA A 54 -2.78 -10.66 1.83
N ILE A 55 -1.84 -9.77 1.52
CA ILE A 55 -1.49 -9.42 0.14
C ILE A 55 -0.17 -10.11 -0.22
N ASP A 56 -0.15 -10.79 -1.35
CA ASP A 56 1.09 -11.30 -1.95
C ASP A 56 1.59 -10.29 -2.99
N LEU A 57 2.69 -9.61 -2.66
CA LEU A 57 3.35 -8.64 -3.53
C LEU A 57 4.53 -9.29 -4.23
N ASP A 58 4.48 -9.38 -5.56
CA ASP A 58 5.59 -9.93 -6.34
C ASP A 58 6.71 -8.88 -6.54
N LEU A 59 7.78 -9.01 -5.75
CA LEU A 59 9.01 -8.24 -5.90
C LEU A 59 10.14 -9.09 -6.51
N SER A 60 9.85 -10.25 -7.10
CA SER A 60 10.88 -11.17 -7.65
C SER A 60 11.81 -10.49 -8.67
N LYS A 61 11.26 -9.57 -9.46
CA LYS A 61 12.01 -8.79 -10.47
C LYS A 61 12.64 -7.51 -9.93
N ASN A 62 12.40 -7.18 -8.66
CA ASN A 62 12.77 -5.91 -8.05
C ASN A 62 13.58 -6.15 -6.76
N THR A 63 14.90 -6.13 -6.87
CA THR A 63 15.80 -6.32 -5.72
C THR A 63 16.01 -5.02 -4.93
N GLY A 64 16.41 -5.15 -3.67
CA GLY A 64 16.68 -4.03 -2.77
C GLY A 64 15.85 -4.10 -1.49
N LYS A 65 15.93 -3.05 -0.66
CA LYS A 65 15.15 -2.93 0.57
C LYS A 65 14.01 -1.95 0.35
N PHE A 66 12.88 -2.22 0.97
CA PHE A 66 11.70 -1.37 0.91
C PHE A 66 11.23 -1.07 2.33
N ASN A 67 10.79 0.16 2.56
CA ASN A 67 10.05 0.54 3.75
C ASN A 67 8.56 0.38 3.47
N VAL A 68 7.85 -0.29 4.37
CA VAL A 68 6.41 -0.52 4.33
C VAL A 68 5.78 0.25 5.48
N LYS A 69 4.79 1.09 5.17
CA LYS A 69 3.97 1.81 6.13
C LYS A 69 2.51 1.43 5.93
N VAL A 70 1.90 0.88 6.97
CA VAL A 70 0.48 0.50 6.96
C VAL A 70 -0.31 1.61 7.64
N LEU A 71 -1.34 2.10 6.97
CA LEU A 71 -2.19 3.20 7.41
C LEU A 71 -3.63 2.73 7.60
N ASN A 72 -4.29 3.26 8.62
CA ASN A 72 -5.74 3.17 8.76
C ASN A 72 -6.41 4.10 7.75
N THR A 73 -7.30 3.57 6.91
CA THR A 73 -7.97 4.34 5.84
C THR A 73 -8.91 5.43 6.35
N ARG A 74 -9.41 5.32 7.59
CA ARG A 74 -10.42 6.25 8.15
C ARG A 74 -9.80 7.52 8.68
N ASN A 75 -8.58 7.47 9.18
CA ASN A 75 -7.93 8.60 9.87
C ASN A 75 -6.47 8.85 9.45
N GLY A 76 -5.89 7.99 8.62
CA GLY A 76 -4.51 8.11 8.16
C GLY A 76 -3.46 7.65 9.15
N LYS A 77 -3.83 7.23 10.36
CA LYS A 77 -2.84 6.86 11.38
C LYS A 77 -2.02 5.67 10.93
N VAL A 78 -0.71 5.76 11.20
CA VAL A 78 0.21 4.65 11.02
C VAL A 78 -0.11 3.53 12.01
N LEU A 79 -0.39 2.34 11.48
CA LEU A 79 -0.65 1.12 12.23
C LEU A 79 0.62 0.28 12.42
N LYS A 80 1.48 0.26 11.41
CA LYS A 80 2.73 -0.52 11.40
C LYS A 80 3.73 0.10 10.43
N GLU A 81 5.01 0.04 10.80
CA GLU A 81 6.13 0.31 9.89
C GLU A 81 7.12 -0.86 9.95
N GLU A 82 7.58 -1.33 8.80
CA GLU A 82 8.57 -2.40 8.70
C GLU A 82 9.42 -2.30 7.44
N LYS A 83 10.57 -2.97 7.45
CA LYS A 83 11.43 -3.09 6.27
C LYS A 83 11.32 -4.50 5.70
N ILE A 84 11.14 -4.59 4.39
CA ILE A 84 11.10 -5.86 3.64
C ILE A 84 12.22 -5.89 2.60
N ASN A 85 12.62 -7.10 2.21
CA ASN A 85 13.54 -7.31 1.10
C ASN A 85 12.75 -7.64 -0.16
N GLY A 86 13.14 -7.05 -1.29
CA GLY A 86 12.72 -7.47 -2.61
C GLY A 86 13.51 -8.67 -3.14
N GLY A 87 13.23 -9.07 -4.38
CA GLY A 87 13.82 -10.27 -5.00
C GLY A 87 13.02 -11.55 -4.77
N ALA A 88 11.86 -11.48 -4.12
CA ALA A 88 10.94 -12.60 -3.94
C ALA A 88 9.49 -12.11 -3.87
N ILE A 89 8.53 -13.03 -3.83
CA ILE A 89 7.15 -12.73 -3.47
C ILE A 89 7.12 -12.48 -1.96
N VAL A 90 6.61 -11.32 -1.55
CA VAL A 90 6.51 -10.91 -0.14
C VAL A 90 5.05 -10.99 0.28
N LYS A 91 4.79 -11.74 1.35
CA LYS A 91 3.47 -11.82 1.98
C LYS A 91 3.31 -10.74 3.04
N LEU A 92 2.37 -9.82 2.81
CA LEU A 92 2.03 -8.72 3.69
C LEU A 92 0.76 -9.07 4.47
N ASN A 93 0.93 -9.44 5.74
CA ASN A 93 -0.18 -9.82 6.60
C ASN A 93 -1.05 -8.62 6.97
N LYS A 94 -2.36 -8.85 7.07
CA LYS A 94 -3.33 -7.87 7.56
C LYS A 94 -2.93 -7.39 8.97
N VAL A 95 -2.96 -6.08 9.20
CA VAL A 95 -2.59 -5.50 10.51
C VAL A 95 -3.82 -5.18 11.37
N ALA A 96 -4.88 -4.67 10.77
CA ALA A 96 -6.11 -4.31 11.47
C ALA A 96 -7.36 -4.96 10.88
N ALA A 97 -8.42 -5.08 11.69
CA ALA A 97 -9.69 -5.69 11.29
C ALA A 97 -10.48 -4.88 10.23
N GLY A 98 -10.22 -3.57 10.11
CA GLY A 98 -10.80 -2.72 9.08
C GLY A 98 -9.84 -2.50 7.90
N ASP A 99 -10.31 -1.81 6.86
CA ASP A 99 -9.51 -1.51 5.66
C ASP A 99 -8.18 -0.83 5.99
N GLU A 100 -7.15 -1.16 5.23
CA GLU A 100 -5.83 -0.55 5.37
C GLU A 100 -5.23 -0.20 4.01
N VAL A 101 -4.35 0.80 4.02
CA VAL A 101 -3.51 1.16 2.88
C VAL A 101 -2.06 0.93 3.26
N LEU A 102 -1.32 0.24 2.41
CA LEU A 102 0.10 0.02 2.54
C LEU A 102 0.82 0.93 1.54
N ILE A 103 1.70 1.78 2.04
CA ILE A 103 2.62 2.58 1.24
C ILE A 103 3.98 1.93 1.32
N ILE A 104 4.55 1.59 0.17
CA ILE A 104 5.81 0.87 0.08
C ILE A 104 6.76 1.69 -0.78
N ASN A 105 7.93 2.03 -0.25
CA ASN A 105 8.95 2.81 -0.97
C ASN A 105 10.30 2.10 -0.89
N LYS A 106 11.04 2.09 -2.00
CA LYS A 106 12.41 1.62 -2.00
C LYS A 106 13.30 2.54 -1.16
N ILE A 107 14.23 1.94 -0.42
CA ILE A 107 15.25 2.60 0.40
C ILE A 107 16.54 2.70 -0.40
#